data_AF-A0A380T4P6-F1
#
_entry.id   AF-A0A380T4P6-F1
#
_cell.length_a   1.000
_cell.length_b   1.000
_cell.length_c   1.000
_cell.angle_alpha   90.00
_cell.angle_beta   90.00
_cell.angle_gamma   90.00
#
_symmetry.space_group_name_H-M   'P 1'
#
loop_
_entity.id
_entity.type
_entity.pdbx_description
1 polymer ?
#
loop_
_entity_poly.entity_id
_entity_poly.type
_entity_poly.pdbx_seq_one_letter_code
_entity_poly.pdbx_strand_id
1 'polypeptide(L)'
;MIPLPRLLLSLSLATLLPCATVEAALPVSVYQGTQGDTAVEVALTYDAQHQTVEGYWLEEQRQWLIPLERTPYDHRLPLLINLLDNPDLPSAALLIQPFAFSHDRELRGTRVNLRNRERQALELKRVTRFSDRRDASWQGELLQLPLDGRRLFRVHAHKTAGEYVGTVDRITILDRTSGQPVQVIDNLALFFQGSASLSFADFNGDGVIDFKATPVGQLASGGAAGQDPQYYVYQPASNRYELKTEQQARERNR
;
A
#
# COMPACT_ATOMS: atom_id res chain seq x y z
N MET A 1 -41.72 -63.43 0.72
CA MET A 1 -41.29 -62.13 1.27
C MET A 1 -40.31 -61.51 0.29
N ILE A 2 -40.72 -60.41 -0.35
CA ILE A 2 -40.03 -59.77 -1.48
C ILE A 2 -39.12 -58.67 -0.92
N PRO A 3 -37.82 -58.57 -1.29
CA PRO A 3 -36.97 -57.48 -0.83
C PRO A 3 -37.17 -56.21 -1.68
N LEU A 4 -37.22 -55.05 -1.01
CA LEU A 4 -37.29 -53.71 -1.61
C LEU A 4 -36.00 -53.36 -2.38
N PRO A 5 -36.08 -52.57 -3.47
CA PRO A 5 -34.90 -52.07 -4.17
C PRO A 5 -34.33 -50.82 -3.49
N ARG A 6 -33.00 -50.75 -3.37
CA ARG A 6 -32.27 -49.53 -2.97
C ARG A 6 -32.17 -48.59 -4.17
N LEU A 7 -32.84 -47.44 -4.10
CA LEU A 7 -32.56 -46.30 -4.96
C LEU A 7 -31.19 -45.72 -4.59
N LEU A 8 -30.24 -45.75 -5.52
CA LEU A 8 -29.00 -44.99 -5.46
C LEU A 8 -29.30 -43.55 -5.90
N LEU A 9 -29.29 -42.62 -4.95
CA LEU A 9 -29.35 -41.18 -5.22
C LEU A 9 -27.94 -40.72 -5.62
N SER A 10 -27.74 -40.43 -6.90
CA SER A 10 -26.52 -39.81 -7.42
C SER A 10 -26.57 -38.29 -7.15
N LEU A 11 -25.96 -37.86 -6.04
CA LEU A 11 -25.68 -36.43 -5.82
C LEU A 11 -24.50 -36.01 -6.71
N SER A 12 -24.83 -35.29 -7.79
CA SER A 12 -23.86 -34.52 -8.58
C SER A 12 -23.40 -33.34 -7.73
N LEU A 13 -22.22 -33.46 -7.13
CA LEU A 13 -21.55 -32.36 -6.44
C LEU A 13 -21.05 -31.38 -7.51
N ALA A 14 -21.83 -30.35 -7.82
CA ALA A 14 -21.38 -29.24 -8.64
C ALA A 14 -20.26 -28.50 -7.88
N THR A 15 -19.03 -28.68 -8.31
CA THR A 15 -17.88 -27.93 -7.81
C THR A 15 -18.05 -26.47 -8.22
N LEU A 16 -18.54 -25.65 -7.29
CA LEU A 16 -18.45 -24.20 -7.37
C LEU A 16 -16.96 -23.83 -7.42
N LEU A 17 -16.45 -23.52 -8.61
CA LEU A 17 -15.15 -22.88 -8.78
C LEU A 17 -15.20 -21.55 -8.00
N PRO A 18 -14.33 -21.32 -7.01
CA PRO A 18 -14.22 -20.02 -6.40
C PRO A 18 -13.70 -19.05 -7.46
N CYS A 19 -14.58 -18.18 -7.97
CA CYS A 19 -14.12 -16.94 -8.58
C CYS A 19 -13.45 -16.14 -7.48
N ALA A 20 -12.11 -16.14 -7.47
CA ALA A 20 -11.36 -15.21 -6.64
C ALA A 20 -11.70 -13.80 -7.13
N THR A 21 -12.59 -13.12 -6.40
CA THR A 21 -12.86 -11.70 -6.63
C THR A 21 -11.62 -10.93 -6.25
N VAL A 22 -11.07 -10.18 -7.19
CA VAL A 22 -9.98 -9.23 -6.92
C VAL A 22 -10.59 -8.11 -6.10
N GLU A 23 -10.22 -8.03 -4.82
CA GLU A 23 -10.66 -6.94 -3.96
C GLU A 23 -10.05 -5.62 -4.49
N ALA A 24 -10.92 -4.64 -4.76
CA ALA A 24 -10.49 -3.35 -5.25
C ALA A 24 -9.58 -2.68 -4.22
N ALA A 25 -8.50 -2.05 -4.67
CA ALA A 25 -7.61 -1.32 -3.78
C ALA A 25 -8.38 -0.19 -3.08
N LEU A 26 -8.22 -0.10 -1.75
CA LEU A 26 -8.76 1.04 -1.00
C LEU A 26 -8.19 2.34 -1.58
N PRO A 27 -9.03 3.38 -1.80
CA PRO A 27 -8.54 4.65 -2.31
C PRO A 27 -7.49 5.28 -1.40
N VAL A 28 -6.36 5.69 -1.99
CA VAL A 28 -5.26 6.36 -1.29
C VAL A 28 -5.07 7.76 -1.86
N SER A 29 -4.99 8.77 -1.00
CA SER A 29 -4.60 10.13 -1.40
C SER A 29 -3.25 10.48 -0.78
N VAL A 30 -2.32 10.90 -1.61
CA VAL A 30 -0.99 11.38 -1.19
C VAL A 30 -0.99 12.91 -1.24
N TYR A 31 -0.62 13.53 -0.13
CA TYR A 31 -0.53 14.96 0.06
C TYR A 31 0.92 15.33 0.37
N GLN A 32 1.39 16.44 -0.18
CA GLN A 32 2.71 16.99 0.09
C GLN A 32 2.61 18.46 0.47
N GLY A 33 3.52 18.92 1.31
CA GLY A 33 3.57 20.30 1.74
C GLY A 33 4.58 20.47 2.87
N THR A 34 4.27 21.36 3.79
CA THR A 34 5.20 21.70 4.88
C THR A 34 4.53 21.71 6.24
N GLN A 35 5.34 21.44 7.26
CA GLN A 35 5.05 21.70 8.66
C GLN A 35 6.16 22.62 9.19
N GLY A 36 5.88 23.92 9.26
CA GLY A 36 6.94 24.90 9.45
C GLY A 36 7.93 24.83 8.27
N ASP A 37 9.21 24.62 8.55
CA ASP A 37 10.27 24.54 7.54
C ASP A 37 10.55 23.10 7.06
N THR A 38 9.85 22.11 7.61
CA THR A 38 10.04 20.69 7.29
C THR A 38 9.12 20.26 6.15
N ALA A 39 9.68 19.63 5.12
CA ALA A 39 8.89 19.07 4.02
C ALA A 39 8.31 17.72 4.43
N VAL A 40 7.02 17.53 4.17
CA VAL A 40 6.28 16.39 4.67
C VAL A 40 5.38 15.82 3.58
N GLU A 41 5.27 14.50 3.58
CA GLU A 41 4.31 13.76 2.79
C GLU A 41 3.35 13.03 3.73
N VAL A 42 2.07 13.05 3.40
CA VAL A 42 1.03 12.33 4.14
C VAL A 42 0.24 11.51 3.14
N ALA A 43 0.21 10.20 3.31
CA ALA A 43 -0.71 9.35 2.58
C ALA A 43 -1.85 8.95 3.51
N LEU A 44 -3.08 9.12 3.04
CA LEU A 44 -4.28 8.70 3.74
C LEU A 44 -5.04 7.69 2.87
N THR A 45 -5.38 6.55 3.45
CA THR A 45 -6.21 5.49 2.87
C THR A 45 -7.58 5.54 3.50
N TYR A 46 -8.63 5.55 2.68
CA TYR A 46 -10.02 5.54 3.16
C TYR A 46 -10.65 4.16 2.97
N ASP A 47 -11.08 3.56 4.07
CA ASP A 47 -11.87 2.34 4.09
C ASP A 47 -13.36 2.69 4.21
N ALA A 48 -14.09 2.55 3.10
CA ALA A 48 -15.51 2.86 3.05
C ALA A 48 -16.38 1.84 3.81
N GLN A 49 -15.90 0.60 3.96
CA GLN A 49 -16.63 -0.47 4.64
C GLN A 49 -16.66 -0.21 6.16
N HIS A 50 -15.53 0.19 6.73
CA HIS A 50 -15.40 0.49 8.15
C HIS A 50 -15.56 1.98 8.48
N GLN A 51 -15.64 2.84 7.47
CA GLN A 51 -15.69 4.30 7.59
C GLN A 51 -14.49 4.85 8.37
N THR A 52 -13.30 4.32 8.09
CA THR A 52 -12.06 4.70 8.77
C THR A 52 -11.04 5.27 7.79
N VAL A 53 -10.12 6.05 8.34
CA VAL A 53 -8.93 6.54 7.65
C VAL A 53 -7.70 6.05 8.41
N GLU A 54 -6.69 5.64 7.67
CA GLU A 54 -5.36 5.30 8.17
C GLU A 54 -4.30 5.74 7.16
N GLY A 55 -3.02 5.49 7.41
CA GLY A 55 -1.98 5.74 6.42
C GLY A 55 -0.64 6.03 7.06
N TYR A 56 0.10 6.99 6.52
CA TYR A 56 1.40 7.38 7.06
C TYR A 56 1.67 8.87 6.96
N TRP A 57 2.57 9.30 7.84
CA TRP A 57 3.29 10.55 7.81
C TRP A 57 4.75 10.28 7.43
N LEU A 58 5.33 11.05 6.52
CA LEU A 58 6.74 10.98 6.15
C LEU A 58 7.38 12.36 6.29
N GLU A 59 8.42 12.45 7.12
CA GLU A 59 9.37 13.57 7.09
C GLU A 59 10.44 13.27 6.03
N GLU A 60 10.41 13.98 4.90
CA GLU A 60 11.22 13.64 3.72
C GLU A 60 12.72 13.75 3.98
N GLN A 61 13.18 14.79 4.70
CA GLN A 61 14.60 15.01 4.95
C GLN A 61 15.22 13.88 5.77
N ARG A 62 14.46 13.31 6.70
CA ARG A 62 14.91 12.24 7.60
C ARG A 62 14.50 10.85 7.13
N GLN A 63 13.69 10.77 6.06
CA GLN A 63 13.01 9.55 5.64
C GLN A 63 12.32 8.84 6.81
N TRP A 64 11.75 9.64 7.72
CA TRP A 64 11.09 9.12 8.89
C TRP A 64 9.61 8.94 8.59
N LEU A 65 9.25 7.70 8.24
CA LEU A 65 7.87 7.31 8.11
C LEU A 65 7.31 6.87 9.45
N ILE A 66 6.14 7.40 9.77
CA ILE A 66 5.38 7.13 10.98
C ILE A 66 3.98 6.67 10.56
N PRO A 67 3.55 5.45 10.92
CA PRO A 67 2.19 5.01 10.67
C PRO A 67 1.20 5.90 11.41
N LEU A 68 0.05 6.12 10.78
CA LEU A 68 -1.08 6.78 11.41
C LEU A 68 -2.01 5.72 11.99
N GLU A 69 -2.65 6.03 13.12
CA GLU A 69 -3.68 5.13 13.65
C GLU A 69 -4.85 5.00 12.65
N ARG A 70 -5.60 3.91 12.78
CA ARG A 70 -6.90 3.79 12.13
C ARG A 70 -7.95 4.56 12.93
N THR A 71 -8.47 5.65 12.37
CA THR A 71 -9.44 6.54 13.03
C THR A 71 -10.78 6.56 12.27
N PRO A 72 -11.94 6.57 12.95
CA PRO A 72 -13.22 6.85 12.31
C PRO A 72 -13.23 8.18 11.54
N TYR A 73 -13.90 8.21 10.39
CA TYR A 73 -13.91 9.38 9.52
C TYR A 73 -15.33 9.79 9.10
N ASP A 74 -15.63 11.08 9.32
CA ASP A 74 -16.79 11.78 8.76
C ASP A 74 -16.29 13.10 8.17
N HIS A 75 -16.55 13.31 6.88
CA HIS A 75 -16.12 14.49 6.12
C HIS A 75 -16.62 15.84 6.69
N ARG A 76 -17.61 15.82 7.59
CA ARG A 76 -18.18 17.01 8.24
C ARG A 76 -17.50 17.36 9.55
N LEU A 77 -16.70 16.45 10.10
CA LEU A 77 -16.03 16.61 11.39
C LEU A 77 -14.52 16.75 11.19
N PRO A 78 -13.82 17.46 12.09
CA PRO A 78 -12.37 17.43 12.11
C PRO A 78 -11.85 16.00 12.33
N LEU A 79 -10.83 15.60 11.58
CA LEU A 79 -10.14 14.34 11.78
C LEU A 79 -9.00 14.54 12.78
N LEU A 80 -9.05 13.83 13.91
CA LEU A 80 -7.95 13.75 14.87
C LEU A 80 -7.31 12.37 14.77
N ILE A 81 -6.11 12.29 14.20
CA ILE A 81 -5.44 11.02 13.91
C ILE A 81 -4.04 11.00 14.55
N ASN A 82 -3.75 9.97 15.34
CA ASN A 82 -2.49 9.86 16.07
C ASN A 82 -1.35 9.38 15.17
N LEU A 83 -0.14 9.87 15.46
CA LEU A 83 1.11 9.36 14.90
C LEU A 83 1.64 8.25 15.80
N LEU A 84 1.81 7.04 15.27
CA LEU A 84 2.25 5.85 16.00
C LEU A 84 3.78 5.73 15.99
N ASP A 85 4.48 6.78 16.43
CA ASP A 85 5.94 6.83 16.47
C ASP A 85 6.55 6.17 17.72
N ASN A 86 5.72 5.86 18.70
CA ASN A 86 6.11 5.21 19.94
C ASN A 86 5.07 4.12 20.29
N PRO A 87 5.51 2.89 20.62
CA PRO A 87 4.61 1.76 20.86
C PRO A 87 3.78 1.88 22.15
N ASP A 88 4.23 2.69 23.12
CA ASP A 88 3.54 2.86 24.39
C ASP A 88 2.49 3.98 24.32
N LEU A 89 2.88 5.15 23.79
CA LEU A 89 2.01 6.34 23.69
C LEU A 89 2.40 7.23 22.50
N PRO A 90 1.44 7.62 21.64
CA PRO A 90 1.68 8.56 20.53
C PRO A 90 2.35 9.88 20.99
N SER A 91 3.36 10.35 20.26
CA SER A 91 4.00 11.63 20.59
C SER A 91 3.29 12.84 19.98
N ALA A 92 2.51 12.63 18.92
CA ALA A 92 1.84 13.68 18.17
C ALA A 92 0.52 13.20 17.57
N ALA A 93 -0.35 14.14 17.22
CA ALA A 93 -1.55 13.90 16.43
C ALA A 93 -1.70 14.96 15.34
N LEU A 94 -2.37 14.60 14.25
CA LEU A 94 -2.83 15.56 13.24
C LEU A 94 -4.29 15.90 13.56
N LEU A 95 -4.57 17.19 13.76
CA LEU A 95 -5.91 17.73 13.78
C LEU A 95 -6.19 18.39 12.43
N ILE A 96 -6.88 17.67 11.56
CA ILE A 96 -7.19 18.06 10.19
C ILE A 96 -8.61 18.63 10.16
N GLN A 97 -8.79 19.76 9.47
CA GLN A 97 -10.11 20.36 9.26
C GLN A 97 -11.04 19.41 8.49
N PRO A 98 -12.37 19.55 8.60
CA PRO A 98 -13.30 18.76 7.79
C PRO A 98 -12.92 18.81 6.30
N PHE A 99 -12.84 17.65 5.66
CA PHE A 99 -12.47 17.50 4.26
C PHE A 99 -13.17 16.30 3.65
N ALA A 100 -13.29 16.29 2.33
CA ALA A 100 -13.85 15.20 1.54
C ALA A 100 -12.75 14.56 0.67
N PHE A 101 -12.41 13.31 1.01
CA PHE A 101 -11.46 12.47 0.28
C PHE A 101 -11.66 12.40 -1.25
N SER A 102 -12.89 12.56 -1.73
CA SER A 102 -13.24 12.37 -3.13
C SER A 102 -12.86 13.55 -4.04
N HIS A 103 -12.88 14.79 -3.53
CA HIS A 103 -12.64 15.97 -4.36
C HIS A 103 -11.64 16.96 -3.77
N ASP A 104 -11.52 17.09 -2.45
CA ASP A 104 -10.68 18.14 -1.86
C ASP A 104 -9.21 17.91 -2.17
N ARG A 105 -8.57 18.95 -2.72
CA ARG A 105 -7.15 18.92 -3.12
C ARG A 105 -6.22 19.49 -2.07
N GLU A 106 -6.76 20.06 -1.01
CA GLU A 106 -6.01 20.65 0.08
C GLU A 106 -6.36 19.94 1.37
N LEU A 107 -5.34 19.71 2.20
CA LEU A 107 -5.49 19.19 3.55
C LEU A 107 -4.90 20.24 4.50
N ARG A 108 -5.76 20.90 5.27
CA ARG A 108 -5.39 21.95 6.21
C ARG A 108 -5.61 21.49 7.63
N GLY A 109 -4.71 21.86 8.53
CA GLY A 109 -4.82 21.42 9.91
C GLY A 109 -3.68 21.89 10.78
N THR A 110 -3.42 21.11 11.82
CA THR A 110 -2.37 21.38 12.78
C THR A 110 -1.80 20.05 13.27
N ARG A 111 -0.48 19.92 13.28
CA ARG A 111 0.17 18.88 14.06
C ARG A 111 0.29 19.36 15.50
N VAL A 112 -0.20 18.55 16.42
CA VAL A 112 -0.16 18.81 17.86
C VAL A 112 0.81 17.83 18.50
N ASN A 113 1.87 18.32 19.12
CA ASN A 113 2.72 17.50 19.97
C ASN A 113 1.99 17.24 21.29
N LEU A 114 1.75 15.97 21.61
CA LEU A 114 0.92 15.57 22.74
C LEU A 114 1.65 15.70 24.09
N ARG A 115 2.98 15.84 24.09
CA ARG A 115 3.80 15.94 25.29
C ARG A 115 3.93 17.39 25.77
N ASN A 116 4.18 18.32 24.85
CA ASN A 116 4.42 19.73 25.18
C ASN A 116 3.30 20.68 24.69
N ARG A 117 2.28 20.15 24.00
CA ARG A 117 1.14 20.90 23.42
C ARG A 117 1.52 21.92 22.34
N GLU A 118 2.74 21.85 21.82
CA GLU A 118 3.17 22.67 20.68
C GLU A 118 2.32 22.37 19.46
N ARG A 119 1.99 23.43 18.72
CA ARG A 119 1.11 23.37 17.55
C ARG A 119 1.83 23.94 16.35
N GLN A 120 1.85 23.17 15.28
CA GLN A 120 2.45 23.59 14.01
C GLN A 120 1.40 23.47 12.93
N ALA A 121 1.19 24.57 12.20
CA ALA A 121 0.24 24.61 11.09
C ALA A 121 0.65 23.60 10.02
N LEU A 122 -0.37 22.99 9.40
CA LEU A 122 -0.23 22.03 8.34
C LEU A 122 -1.01 22.50 7.13
N GLU A 123 -0.33 22.68 6.00
CA GLU A 123 -0.95 22.98 4.71
C GLU A 123 -0.36 22.07 3.64
N LEU A 124 -1.15 21.08 3.20
CA LEU A 124 -0.73 20.10 2.22
C LEU A 124 -1.61 20.16 0.98
N LYS A 125 -1.02 19.84 -0.17
CA LYS A 125 -1.70 19.71 -1.46
C LYS A 125 -1.67 18.26 -1.90
N ARG A 126 -2.80 17.75 -2.37
CA ARG A 126 -2.90 16.41 -2.93
C ARG A 126 -2.12 16.34 -4.24
N VAL A 127 -1.10 15.49 -4.29
CA VAL A 127 -0.30 15.24 -5.49
C VAL A 127 -0.86 14.09 -6.31
N THR A 128 -1.41 13.06 -5.65
CA THR A 128 -2.03 11.92 -6.33
C THR A 128 -3.22 11.41 -5.54
N ARG A 129 -4.26 10.97 -6.27
CA ARG A 129 -5.38 10.18 -5.73
C ARG A 129 -5.44 8.86 -6.49
N PHE A 130 -5.00 7.80 -5.84
CA PHE A 130 -5.14 6.44 -6.32
C PHE A 130 -6.57 5.98 -6.04
N SER A 131 -7.37 5.78 -7.09
CA SER A 131 -8.75 5.31 -6.96
C SER A 131 -9.03 4.11 -7.84
N ASP A 132 -9.90 3.23 -7.36
CA ASP A 132 -10.47 2.08 -8.07
C ASP A 132 -11.47 2.48 -9.18
N ARG A 133 -12.06 3.68 -9.09
CA ARG A 133 -12.96 4.26 -10.10
C ARG A 133 -12.46 4.05 -11.54
N ARG A 134 -13.29 3.42 -12.37
CA ARG A 134 -12.95 3.08 -13.76
C ARG A 134 -12.78 4.31 -14.65
N ASP A 135 -13.51 5.38 -14.39
CA ASP A 135 -13.45 6.63 -15.15
C ASP A 135 -12.27 7.53 -14.76
N ALA A 136 -11.58 7.22 -13.64
CA ALA A 136 -10.45 7.99 -13.18
C ALA A 136 -9.15 7.56 -13.88
N SER A 137 -8.35 8.55 -14.26
CA SER A 137 -6.94 8.35 -14.60
C SER A 137 -6.07 8.99 -13.53
N TRP A 138 -4.91 8.38 -13.28
CA TRP A 138 -3.94 8.89 -12.33
C TRP A 138 -2.54 8.34 -12.62
N GLN A 139 -1.54 9.06 -12.16
CA GLN A 139 -0.15 8.64 -12.11
C GLN A 139 0.47 9.23 -10.86
N GLY A 140 1.33 8.48 -10.19
CA GLY A 140 2.06 8.99 -9.04
C GLY A 140 2.87 7.92 -8.34
N GLU A 141 3.42 8.30 -7.19
CA GLU A 141 4.24 7.42 -6.38
C GLU A 141 3.61 7.20 -5.01
N LEU A 142 3.75 5.98 -4.48
CA LEU A 142 3.28 5.61 -3.15
C LEU A 142 4.40 4.87 -2.42
N LEU A 143 4.76 5.35 -1.23
CA LEU A 143 5.72 4.66 -0.37
C LEU A 143 5.09 3.41 0.24
N GLN A 144 5.82 2.31 0.21
CA GLN A 144 5.51 1.06 0.90
C GLN A 144 6.73 0.64 1.73
N LEU A 145 6.45 0.08 2.91
CA LEU A 145 7.48 -0.23 3.88
C LEU A 145 7.50 -1.71 4.26
N PRO A 146 8.68 -2.34 4.31
CA PRO A 146 8.87 -3.59 5.01
C PRO A 146 8.83 -3.39 6.53
N LEU A 147 8.58 -4.48 7.26
CA LEU A 147 8.57 -4.49 8.73
C LEU A 147 9.92 -4.11 9.36
N ASP A 148 11.03 -4.43 8.70
CA ASP A 148 12.38 -4.12 9.22
C ASP A 148 12.76 -2.64 9.06
N GLY A 149 12.02 -1.90 8.22
CA GLY A 149 12.20 -0.49 7.93
C GLY A 149 13.59 -0.07 7.47
N ARG A 150 14.45 -0.97 6.96
CA ARG A 150 15.82 -0.62 6.52
C ARG A 150 15.85 0.05 5.15
N ARG A 151 14.95 -0.39 4.27
CA ARG A 151 14.77 0.14 2.92
C ARG A 151 13.37 0.69 2.76
N LEU A 152 13.24 1.64 1.84
CA LEU A 152 11.95 2.22 1.48
C LEU A 152 11.67 1.89 0.03
N PHE A 153 10.42 1.53 -0.26
CA PHE A 153 10.00 1.13 -1.60
C PHE A 153 9.03 2.18 -2.13
N ARG A 154 9.51 3.04 -3.00
CA ARG A 154 8.69 4.03 -3.70
C ARG A 154 8.13 3.38 -4.96
N VAL A 155 6.84 3.08 -4.93
CA VAL A 155 6.13 2.41 -6.02
C VAL A 155 5.54 3.48 -6.92
N HIS A 156 6.05 3.60 -8.14
CA HIS A 156 5.41 4.40 -9.18
C HIS A 156 4.34 3.56 -9.86
N ALA A 157 3.15 4.13 -9.99
CA ALA A 157 2.03 3.47 -10.60
C ALA A 157 1.19 4.46 -11.41
N HIS A 158 0.46 3.91 -12.36
CA HIS A 158 -0.45 4.66 -13.20
C HIS A 158 -1.72 3.86 -13.51
N LYS A 159 -2.75 4.57 -13.93
CA LYS A 159 -4.00 4.02 -14.44
C LYS A 159 -4.56 4.96 -15.50
N THR A 160 -4.89 4.41 -16.65
CA THR A 160 -5.62 5.11 -17.70
C THR A 160 -7.12 4.98 -17.47
N ALA A 161 -7.89 6.01 -17.84
CA ALA A 161 -9.34 5.94 -17.77
C ALA A 161 -9.87 4.78 -18.63
N GLY A 162 -10.76 3.97 -18.06
CA GLY A 162 -11.32 2.76 -18.68
C GLY A 162 -10.69 1.46 -18.17
N GLU A 163 -9.46 1.51 -17.65
CA GLU A 163 -8.78 0.36 -17.05
C GLU A 163 -9.45 -0.06 -15.73
N TYR A 164 -9.41 -1.36 -15.44
CA TYR A 164 -10.03 -1.91 -14.23
C TYR A 164 -9.14 -1.71 -12.99
N VAL A 165 -7.83 -1.81 -13.18
CA VAL A 165 -6.84 -1.71 -12.11
C VAL A 165 -5.71 -0.76 -12.50
N GLY A 166 -4.94 -0.31 -11.52
CA GLY A 166 -3.68 0.38 -11.79
C GLY A 166 -2.52 -0.59 -12.04
N THR A 167 -1.49 -0.09 -12.70
CA THR A 167 -0.26 -0.82 -13.02
C THR A 167 0.93 -0.14 -12.36
N VAL A 168 1.75 -0.92 -11.68
CA VAL A 168 3.10 -0.54 -11.23
C VAL A 168 4.07 -0.84 -12.36
N ASP A 169 4.75 0.20 -12.81
CA ASP A 169 5.75 0.18 -13.89
C ASP A 169 7.18 0.42 -13.38
N ARG A 170 7.32 0.99 -12.18
CA ARG A 170 8.62 1.22 -11.54
C ARG A 170 8.57 1.08 -10.02
N ILE A 171 9.61 0.47 -9.46
CA ILE A 171 9.89 0.47 -8.02
C ILE A 171 11.28 1.06 -7.79
N THR A 172 11.34 2.17 -7.05
CA THR A 172 12.58 2.78 -6.59
C THR A 172 12.83 2.36 -5.15
N ILE A 173 13.96 1.71 -4.91
CA ILE A 173 14.38 1.21 -3.60
C ILE A 173 15.41 2.17 -3.03
N LEU A 174 15.07 2.80 -1.91
CA LEU A 174 15.89 3.80 -1.24
C LEU A 174 16.57 3.18 -0.01
N ASP A 175 17.82 3.54 0.23
CA ASP A 175 18.45 3.37 1.54
C ASP A 175 17.83 4.40 2.49
N ARG A 176 17.27 3.94 3.62
CA ARG A 176 16.55 4.85 4.53
C ARG A 176 17.48 5.86 5.19
N THR A 177 18.73 5.48 5.48
CA THR A 177 19.68 6.33 6.20
C THR A 177 20.10 7.54 5.38
N SER A 178 20.39 7.31 4.10
CA SER A 178 20.89 8.34 3.16
C SER A 178 19.78 8.96 2.30
N GLY A 179 18.62 8.32 2.20
CA GLY A 179 17.56 8.67 1.27
C GLY A 179 17.92 8.44 -0.20
N GLN A 180 19.08 7.85 -0.49
CA GLN A 180 19.55 7.68 -1.86
C GLN A 180 18.98 6.41 -2.51
N PRO A 181 18.70 6.43 -3.83
CA PRO A 181 18.34 5.23 -4.57
C PRO A 181 19.48 4.20 -4.56
N VAL A 182 19.17 3.00 -4.08
CA VAL A 182 20.08 1.83 -4.13
C VAL A 182 19.80 1.01 -5.38
N GLN A 183 18.54 0.97 -5.80
CA GLN A 183 18.12 0.26 -7.01
C GLN A 183 16.84 0.89 -7.56
N VAL A 184 16.75 0.88 -8.89
CA VAL A 184 15.50 1.11 -9.61
C VAL A 184 15.20 -0.15 -10.41
N ILE A 185 13.96 -0.64 -10.31
CA ILE A 185 13.43 -1.74 -11.10
C ILE A 185 12.35 -1.15 -11.99
N ASP A 186 12.61 -1.07 -13.29
CA ASP A 186 11.76 -0.45 -14.31
C ASP A 186 11.14 -1.49 -15.24
N ASN A 187 10.25 -1.03 -16.13
CA ASN A 187 9.54 -1.85 -17.12
C ASN A 187 8.74 -2.98 -16.48
N LEU A 188 8.17 -2.69 -15.32
CA LEU A 188 7.30 -3.62 -14.59
C LEU A 188 5.88 -3.60 -15.17
N ALA A 189 5.17 -4.69 -14.94
CA ALA A 189 3.76 -4.82 -15.25
C ALA A 189 3.08 -5.52 -14.07
N LEU A 190 3.08 -4.87 -12.91
CA LEU A 190 2.54 -5.43 -11.67
C LEU A 190 1.21 -4.76 -11.32
N PHE A 191 0.33 -5.50 -10.65
CA PHE A 191 -0.93 -4.99 -10.15
C PHE A 191 -0.69 -3.97 -9.03
N PHE A 192 -1.26 -2.78 -9.17
CA PHE A 192 -1.27 -1.79 -8.10
C PHE A 192 -2.47 -2.01 -7.17
N GLN A 193 -2.18 -2.40 -5.92
CA GLN A 193 -3.17 -2.62 -4.86
C GLN A 193 -3.00 -1.63 -3.71
N GLY A 194 -2.86 -0.33 -4.02
CA GLY A 194 -2.66 0.70 -3.01
C GLY A 194 -1.41 0.43 -2.17
N SER A 195 -1.52 0.60 -0.85
CA SER A 195 -0.43 0.33 0.11
C SER A 195 -0.04 -1.15 0.22
N ALA A 196 -0.78 -2.07 -0.39
CA ALA A 196 -0.55 -3.51 -0.37
C ALA A 196 -0.02 -4.07 -1.70
N SER A 197 0.51 -3.22 -2.60
CA SER A 197 1.00 -3.70 -3.90
C SER A 197 2.22 -4.63 -3.77
N LEU A 198 3.01 -4.46 -2.70
CA LEU A 198 4.15 -5.30 -2.36
C LEU A 198 3.86 -6.09 -1.09
N SER A 199 4.13 -7.39 -1.12
CA SER A 199 4.10 -8.26 0.06
C SER A 199 5.52 -8.56 0.52
N PHE A 200 5.87 -8.08 1.71
CA PHE A 200 7.22 -8.21 2.28
C PHE A 200 7.33 -9.40 3.22
N ALA A 201 8.40 -10.19 3.10
CA ALA A 201 8.75 -11.28 4.00
C ALA A 201 10.21 -11.70 3.79
N ASP A 202 10.78 -12.43 4.74
CA ASP A 202 12.04 -13.18 4.53
C ASP A 202 11.68 -14.55 3.92
N PHE A 203 11.79 -14.69 2.59
CA PHE A 203 11.33 -15.92 1.91
C PHE A 203 12.36 -17.05 1.99
N ASN A 204 13.65 -16.71 2.04
CA ASN A 204 14.75 -17.66 2.01
C ASN A 204 15.33 -17.96 3.41
N GLY A 205 14.88 -17.23 4.45
CA GLY A 205 15.31 -17.41 5.84
C GLY A 205 16.71 -16.87 6.13
N ASP A 206 17.17 -15.85 5.40
CA ASP A 206 18.48 -15.20 5.58
C ASP A 206 18.44 -13.99 6.52
N GLY A 207 17.24 -13.64 7.02
CA GLY A 207 17.03 -12.53 7.95
C GLY A 207 16.96 -11.16 7.26
N VAL A 208 16.95 -11.10 5.93
CA VAL A 208 16.74 -9.87 5.15
C VAL A 208 15.38 -9.91 4.48
N ILE A 209 14.72 -8.75 4.42
CA ILE A 209 13.39 -8.66 3.81
C ILE A 209 13.47 -8.71 2.29
N ASP A 210 12.78 -9.68 1.73
CA ASP A 210 12.40 -9.83 0.33
C ASP A 210 11.01 -9.24 0.06
N PHE A 211 10.61 -9.18 -1.20
CA PHE A 211 9.24 -8.84 -1.54
C PHE A 211 8.71 -9.66 -2.71
N LYS A 212 7.39 -9.82 -2.77
CA LYS A 212 6.70 -10.34 -3.94
C LYS A 212 5.61 -9.39 -4.39
N ALA A 213 5.29 -9.44 -5.67
CA ALA A 213 4.24 -8.64 -6.29
C ALA A 213 3.46 -9.48 -7.30
N THR A 214 2.17 -9.18 -7.44
CA THR A 214 1.30 -9.88 -8.39
C THR A 214 1.43 -9.21 -9.76
N PRO A 215 1.72 -9.94 -10.84
CA PRO A 215 1.65 -9.38 -12.19
C PRO A 215 0.26 -8.86 -12.52
N VAL A 216 0.18 -7.76 -13.27
CA VAL A 216 -1.13 -7.20 -13.68
C VAL A 216 -1.88 -8.17 -14.59
N GLY A 217 -1.17 -8.89 -15.48
CA GLY A 217 -1.76 -9.90 -16.36
C GLY A 217 -3.02 -9.41 -17.08
N GLN A 218 -4.11 -10.20 -17.01
CA GLN A 218 -5.41 -9.84 -17.61
C GLN A 218 -6.27 -8.92 -16.71
N LEU A 219 -5.81 -8.57 -15.51
CA LEU A 219 -6.54 -7.70 -14.57
C LEU A 219 -6.78 -6.31 -15.17
N ALA A 220 -5.84 -5.78 -15.96
CA ALA A 220 -5.95 -4.47 -16.61
C ALA A 220 -7.24 -4.36 -17.46
N SER A 221 -7.64 -5.47 -18.08
CA SER A 221 -8.84 -5.61 -18.90
C SER A 221 -10.06 -6.20 -18.17
N GLY A 222 -10.00 -6.36 -16.84
CA GLY A 222 -11.10 -6.92 -16.04
C GLY A 222 -11.18 -8.45 -16.03
N GLY A 223 -10.13 -9.14 -16.51
CA GLY A 223 -9.98 -10.59 -16.40
C GLY A 223 -9.46 -11.01 -15.02
N ALA A 224 -9.28 -12.31 -14.81
CA ALA A 224 -8.72 -12.85 -13.58
C ALA A 224 -7.19 -12.70 -13.52
N ALA A 225 -6.63 -12.68 -12.30
CA ALA A 225 -5.20 -12.84 -12.09
C ALA A 225 -4.80 -14.26 -12.52
N GLY A 226 -4.10 -14.38 -13.64
CA GLY A 226 -3.70 -15.68 -14.21
C GLY A 226 -2.21 -15.98 -14.12
N GLN A 227 -1.41 -15.11 -13.50
CA GLN A 227 0.05 -15.25 -13.42
C GLN A 227 0.52 -15.44 -11.98
N ASP A 228 1.51 -16.30 -11.81
CA ASP A 228 2.15 -16.52 -10.52
C ASP A 228 2.80 -15.23 -10.00
N PRO A 229 2.81 -15.00 -8.68
CA PRO A 229 3.52 -13.87 -8.08
C PRO A 229 5.00 -13.85 -8.48
N GLN A 230 5.52 -12.67 -8.76
CA GLN A 230 6.95 -12.44 -8.99
C GLN A 230 7.63 -12.23 -7.64
N TYR A 231 8.71 -12.98 -7.38
CA TYR A 231 9.49 -12.89 -6.16
C TYR A 231 10.79 -12.13 -6.42
N TYR A 232 11.09 -11.16 -5.57
CA TYR A 232 12.29 -10.34 -5.63
C TYR A 232 13.08 -10.56 -4.35
N VAL A 233 14.21 -11.25 -4.48
CA VAL A 233 15.04 -11.67 -3.35
C VAL A 233 16.27 -10.79 -3.26
N TYR A 234 16.55 -10.30 -2.05
CA TYR A 234 17.71 -9.46 -1.80
C TYR A 234 19.02 -10.25 -1.94
N GLN A 235 20.01 -9.64 -2.58
CA GLN A 235 21.34 -10.18 -2.83
C GLN A 235 22.38 -9.30 -2.13
N PRO A 236 22.92 -9.72 -0.97
CA PRO A 236 23.88 -8.91 -0.22
C PRO A 236 25.16 -8.58 -1.00
N ALA A 237 25.63 -9.51 -1.83
CA ALA A 237 26.87 -9.33 -2.61
C ALA A 237 26.78 -8.19 -3.64
N SER A 238 25.59 -7.96 -4.21
CA SER A 238 25.34 -6.91 -5.20
C SER A 238 24.54 -5.73 -4.66
N ASN A 239 24.09 -5.80 -3.40
CA ASN A 239 23.25 -4.81 -2.73
C ASN A 239 21.91 -4.55 -3.46
N ARG A 240 21.34 -5.56 -4.11
CA ARG A 240 20.18 -5.44 -5.02
C ARG A 240 19.19 -6.58 -4.84
N TYR A 241 17.95 -6.35 -5.26
CA TYR A 241 16.91 -7.35 -5.41
C TYR A 241 16.96 -7.95 -6.81
N GLU A 242 16.87 -9.28 -6.88
CA GLU A 242 16.82 -10.03 -8.13
C GLU A 242 15.50 -10.79 -8.24
N LEU A 243 14.93 -10.82 -9.44
CA LEU A 243 13.76 -11.63 -9.75
C LEU A 243 14.12 -13.12 -9.66
N LYS A 244 13.32 -13.88 -8.93
CA LYS A 244 13.45 -15.33 -8.72
C LYS A 244 12.10 -16.01 -8.96
N THR A 245 12.15 -17.29 -9.31
CA THR A 245 10.94 -18.14 -9.22
C THR A 245 10.58 -18.38 -7.76
N GLU A 246 9.35 -18.80 -7.47
CA GLU A 246 8.94 -19.13 -6.09
C GLU A 246 9.86 -20.19 -5.45
N GLN A 247 10.24 -21.22 -6.22
CA GLN A 247 11.15 -22.26 -5.73
C GLN A 247 12.49 -21.66 -5.33
N GLN A 248 13.10 -20.86 -6.22
CA GLN A 248 14.39 -20.20 -5.97
C GLN A 248 14.30 -19.21 -4.79
N ALA A 249 13.17 -18.53 -4.63
CA ALA A 249 12.98 -17.57 -3.55
C ALA A 249 12.91 -18.22 -2.16
N ARG A 250 12.60 -19.52 -2.11
CA ARG A 250 12.55 -20.31 -0.87
C ARG A 250 13.82 -21.12 -0.63
N GLU A 251 14.74 -21.15 -1.58
CA GLU A 251 16.04 -21.79 -1.42
C GLU A 251 16.90 -20.93 -0.51
N ARG A 252 17.33 -21.50 0.62
CA ARG A 252 18.19 -20.80 1.58
C ARG A 252 19.50 -20.42 0.89
N ASN A 253 19.84 -19.14 0.86
CA ASN A 253 21.16 -18.66 0.46
C ASN A 253 22.19 -19.37 1.36
N ARG A 254 22.99 -20.28 0.78
CA ARG A 254 24.07 -21.01 1.49
C ARG A 254 25.37 -20.25 1.43
#